data_AF-A0A1Q7Q8I4-F1
#
_entry.id   AF-A0A1Q7Q8I4-F1
#
_cell.length_a   1.000
_cell.length_b   1.000
_cell.length_c   1.000
_cell.angle_alpha   90.00
_cell.angle_beta   90.00
_cell.angle_gamma   90.00
#
_symmetry.space_group_name_H-M   'P 1'
#
loop_
_entity.id
_entity.type
_entity.pdbx_description
1 polymer ?
#
loop_
_entity_poly.entity_id
_entity_poly.type
_entity_poly.pdbx_seq_one_letter_code
_entity_poly.pdbx_strand_id
1 'polypeptide(L)'
;MRLRVGLGLAVVAVVALLWWLHARKFEDTDDAQVDGYITAVSSRVPGTVVRVLVEDNQAVKKGDLLVELDTADLEVAVAQAGAAAAQAEAAVAEEQPSVSITATSNRATVKSAEDEVANTEADLEAARRELDQALATNRFAQQQQERAAQLLASNTVPQAEFDQRSSAADVALAAVASAQKRVDQRRARLQTAQARLVEARSNAPRQLVAREAGLSVRQANLELARAQLRQAQLNLGYAKVVAPVDGIIGKRSVNVGDRVQPGQQLMSLTQNGELWVTANFRETQIERMQQGQQASVHVDAIDRDYEGVVDSFAGATGSRYSLLPPENASGNYVKVVQRIPVRIKLRSGQAEMERLRPGMSAEPKVRVR
;
A
#
# COMPACT_ATOMS: atom_id res chain seq x y z
N MET A 1 70.60 -1.79 -62.42
CA MET A 1 69.18 -1.34 -62.54
C MET A 1 68.17 -2.43 -62.16
N ARG A 2 68.35 -3.70 -62.57
CA ARG A 2 67.43 -4.82 -62.23
C ARG A 2 67.30 -5.14 -60.73
N LEU A 3 68.36 -4.97 -59.94
CA LEU A 3 68.33 -5.26 -58.49
C LEU A 3 67.46 -4.26 -57.68
N ARG A 4 67.41 -2.99 -58.08
CA ARG A 4 66.61 -1.95 -57.41
C ARG A 4 65.11 -2.10 -57.69
N VAL A 5 64.75 -2.59 -58.89
CA VAL A 5 63.36 -2.88 -59.26
C VAL A 5 62.83 -4.11 -58.53
N GLY A 6 63.65 -5.17 -58.37
CA GLY A 6 63.28 -6.34 -57.58
C GLY A 6 63.08 -6.04 -56.10
N LEU A 7 63.92 -5.17 -55.52
CA LEU A 7 63.78 -4.73 -54.13
C LEU A 7 62.50 -3.89 -53.91
N GLY A 8 62.17 -2.99 -54.84
CA GLY A 8 60.93 -2.19 -54.78
C GLY A 8 59.67 -3.06 -54.84
N LEU A 9 59.62 -4.06 -55.72
CA LEU A 9 58.51 -5.02 -55.79
C LEU A 9 58.38 -5.87 -54.53
N ALA A 10 59.50 -6.29 -53.94
CA ALA A 10 59.48 -7.03 -52.68
C ALA A 10 58.90 -6.19 -51.54
N VAL A 11 59.28 -4.90 -51.43
CA VAL A 11 58.73 -3.98 -50.42
C VAL A 11 57.22 -3.81 -50.60
N VAL A 12 56.74 -3.60 -51.83
CA VAL A 12 55.30 -3.49 -52.11
C VAL A 12 54.56 -4.77 -51.76
N ALA A 13 55.11 -5.94 -52.08
CA ALA A 13 54.50 -7.23 -51.73
C ALA A 13 54.47 -7.45 -50.21
N VAL A 14 55.51 -7.07 -49.47
CA VAL A 14 55.52 -7.15 -48.00
C VAL A 14 54.49 -6.19 -47.40
N VAL A 15 54.41 -4.94 -47.89
CA VAL A 15 53.41 -3.97 -47.43
C VAL A 15 51.99 -4.45 -47.73
N ALA A 16 51.74 -4.99 -48.93
CA ALA A 16 50.45 -5.56 -49.31
C ALA A 16 50.09 -6.79 -48.47
N LEU A 17 51.06 -7.66 -48.16
CA LEU A 17 50.86 -8.82 -47.30
C LEU A 17 50.56 -8.40 -45.85
N LEU A 18 51.30 -7.43 -45.32
CA LEU A 18 51.07 -6.89 -43.97
C LEU A 18 49.71 -6.20 -43.88
N TRP A 19 49.34 -5.42 -44.90
CA TRP A 19 48.02 -4.78 -44.99
C TRP A 19 46.90 -5.82 -45.09
N TRP A 20 47.06 -6.86 -45.89
CA TRP A 20 46.09 -7.95 -46.02
C TRP A 20 45.95 -8.77 -44.73
N LEU A 21 47.05 -9.05 -44.03
CA LEU A 21 47.04 -9.70 -42.72
C LEU A 21 46.43 -8.83 -41.63
N HIS A 22 46.50 -7.50 -41.76
CA HIS A 22 45.88 -6.54 -40.86
C HIS A 22 44.37 -6.41 -41.14
N ALA A 23 43.98 -6.20 -42.40
CA ALA A 23 42.58 -6.10 -42.83
C ALA A 23 41.77 -7.37 -42.53
N ARG A 24 42.39 -8.55 -42.46
CA ARG A 24 41.72 -9.80 -42.05
C ARG A 24 41.35 -9.87 -40.56
N LYS A 25 41.92 -9.01 -39.72
CA LYS A 25 41.77 -9.07 -38.25
C LYS A 25 40.85 -7.98 -37.71
N PHE A 26 40.37 -7.08 -38.57
CA PHE A 26 39.51 -5.99 -38.19
C PHE A 26 38.35 -5.86 -39.18
N GLU A 27 37.15 -5.70 -38.65
CA GLU A 27 35.98 -5.31 -39.43
C GLU A 27 35.60 -3.89 -39.05
N ASP A 28 35.48 -3.03 -40.05
CA ASP A 28 35.12 -1.63 -39.92
C ASP A 28 33.80 -1.33 -40.63
N THR A 29 33.13 -0.28 -40.16
CA THR A 29 31.93 0.28 -40.79
C THR A 29 31.94 1.80 -40.63
N ASP A 30 31.41 2.47 -41.64
CA ASP A 30 31.17 3.92 -41.72
C ASP A 30 29.75 4.29 -41.25
N ASP A 31 28.91 3.29 -41.01
CA ASP A 31 27.50 3.43 -40.63
C ASP A 31 27.36 3.12 -39.15
N ALA A 32 27.85 4.03 -38.32
CA ALA A 32 27.64 3.97 -36.89
C ALA A 32 27.40 5.36 -36.29
N GLN A 33 26.67 5.36 -35.19
CA GLN A 33 26.38 6.55 -34.42
C GLN A 33 26.50 6.27 -32.92
N VAL A 34 26.91 7.29 -32.18
CA VAL A 34 26.84 7.29 -30.72
C VAL A 34 25.37 7.37 -30.31
N ASP A 35 24.95 6.50 -29.40
CA ASP A 35 23.63 6.47 -28.79
C ASP A 35 23.75 6.56 -27.27
N GLY A 36 22.65 6.96 -26.63
CA GLY A 36 22.56 7.06 -25.18
C GLY A 36 21.11 7.01 -24.73
N TYR A 37 20.91 6.88 -23.41
CA TYR A 37 19.56 6.89 -22.85
C TYR A 37 18.96 8.30 -22.92
N ILE A 38 17.83 8.43 -23.62
CA ILE A 38 17.03 9.65 -23.66
C ILE A 38 15.76 9.39 -22.85
N THR A 39 15.56 10.15 -21.78
CA THR A 39 14.40 10.06 -20.90
C THR A 39 13.45 11.21 -21.15
N ALA A 40 12.18 10.91 -21.43
CA ALA A 40 11.14 11.91 -21.51
C ALA A 40 10.72 12.34 -20.10
N VAL A 41 10.76 13.65 -19.84
CA VAL A 41 10.18 14.24 -18.62
C VAL A 41 8.77 14.69 -18.95
N SER A 42 7.79 14.17 -18.22
CA SER A 42 6.36 14.45 -18.43
C SER A 42 5.69 14.96 -17.16
N SER A 43 4.55 15.65 -17.34
CA SER A 43 3.72 16.06 -16.21
C SER A 43 2.90 14.89 -15.66
N ARG A 44 2.73 14.81 -14.34
CA ARG A 44 1.82 13.86 -13.69
C ARG A 44 0.46 14.47 -13.35
N VAL A 45 0.38 15.80 -13.29
CA VAL A 45 -0.82 16.55 -12.92
C VAL A 45 -1.18 17.54 -14.02
N PRO A 46 -2.47 17.83 -14.23
CA PRO A 46 -2.85 18.92 -15.12
C PRO A 46 -2.48 20.26 -14.48
N GLY A 47 -2.14 21.25 -15.28
CA GLY A 47 -1.82 22.59 -14.77
C GLY A 47 -1.39 23.56 -15.85
N THR A 48 -1.29 24.83 -15.49
CA THR A 48 -0.72 25.87 -16.35
C THR A 48 0.73 26.09 -15.92
N VAL A 49 1.64 26.18 -16.88
CA VAL A 49 3.07 26.39 -16.61
C VAL A 49 3.32 27.84 -16.21
N VAL A 50 3.77 28.05 -14.98
CA VAL A 50 4.08 29.40 -14.46
C VAL A 50 5.53 29.75 -14.76
N ARG A 51 6.44 28.78 -14.59
CA ARG A 51 7.87 28.99 -14.82
C ARG A 51 8.51 27.78 -15.47
N VAL A 52 9.43 28.07 -16.38
CA VAL A 52 10.41 27.10 -16.87
C VAL A 52 11.79 27.59 -16.45
N LEU A 53 12.52 26.78 -15.71
CA LEU A 53 13.76 27.16 -15.02
C LEU A 53 15.01 26.67 -15.75
N VAL A 54 14.83 26.00 -16.89
CA VAL A 54 15.91 25.39 -17.66
C VAL A 54 15.81 25.78 -19.13
N GLU A 55 16.98 25.89 -19.75
CA GLU A 55 17.16 26.18 -21.17
C GLU A 55 17.55 24.91 -21.95
N ASP A 56 17.40 24.97 -23.27
CA ASP A 56 17.87 23.90 -24.15
C ASP A 56 19.40 23.75 -24.06
N ASN A 57 19.89 22.52 -24.04
CA ASN A 57 21.30 22.15 -23.90
C ASN A 57 21.94 22.46 -22.53
N GLN A 58 21.14 22.77 -21.51
CA GLN A 58 21.63 22.98 -20.14
C GLN A 58 21.86 21.65 -19.41
N ALA A 59 22.96 21.56 -18.66
CA ALA A 59 23.23 20.43 -17.77
C ALA A 59 22.42 20.56 -16.47
N VAL A 60 21.78 19.47 -16.06
CA VAL A 60 20.96 19.38 -14.85
C VAL A 60 21.31 18.14 -14.04
N LYS A 61 21.15 18.24 -12.72
CA LYS A 61 21.30 17.14 -11.79
C LYS A 61 19.93 16.57 -11.40
N LYS A 62 19.93 15.32 -10.96
CA LYS A 62 18.77 14.65 -10.41
C LYS A 62 18.19 15.47 -9.26
N GLY A 63 16.90 15.76 -9.35
CA GLY A 63 16.16 16.56 -8.38
C GLY A 63 16.11 18.05 -8.69
N ASP A 64 16.85 18.54 -9.68
CA ASP A 64 16.76 19.95 -10.09
C ASP A 64 15.36 20.26 -10.61
N LEU A 65 14.83 21.42 -10.21
CA LEU A 65 13.51 21.89 -10.62
C LEU A 65 13.55 22.38 -12.07
N LEU A 66 12.73 21.77 -12.92
CA LEU A 66 12.71 22.06 -14.36
C LEU A 66 11.52 22.95 -14.72
N VAL A 67 10.33 22.59 -14.25
CA VAL A 67 9.08 23.27 -14.54
C VAL A 67 8.26 23.41 -13.27
N GLU A 68 7.66 24.58 -13.09
CA GLU A 68 6.73 24.87 -12.02
C GLU A 68 5.34 25.14 -12.62
N LEU A 69 4.37 24.34 -12.20
CA LEU A 69 2.97 24.49 -12.55
C LEU A 69 2.24 25.35 -11.50
N ASP A 70 1.14 25.96 -11.90
CA ASP A 70 0.26 26.71 -11.00
C ASP A 70 -0.30 25.79 -9.91
N THR A 71 -0.08 26.16 -8.65
CA THR A 71 -0.44 25.36 -7.48
C THR A 71 -1.76 25.78 -6.85
N ALA A 72 -2.38 26.89 -7.27
CA ALA A 72 -3.54 27.45 -6.56
C ALA A 72 -4.68 26.44 -6.37
N ASP A 73 -5.07 25.74 -7.44
CA ASP A 73 -6.13 24.72 -7.39
C ASP A 73 -5.73 23.51 -6.53
N LEU A 74 -4.45 23.14 -6.54
CA LEU A 74 -3.91 22.01 -5.78
C LEU A 74 -3.82 22.34 -4.28
N GLU A 75 -3.47 23.56 -3.93
CA GLU A 75 -3.45 24.06 -2.54
C GLU A 75 -4.86 24.09 -1.96
N VAL A 76 -5.85 24.55 -2.75
CA VAL A 76 -7.27 24.47 -2.36
C VAL A 76 -7.71 23.03 -2.14
N ALA A 77 -7.32 22.10 -3.02
CA ALA A 77 -7.63 20.68 -2.86
C ALA A 77 -6.99 20.09 -1.59
N VAL A 78 -5.75 20.46 -1.26
CA VAL A 78 -5.09 20.06 0.00
C VAL A 78 -5.83 20.64 1.20
N ALA A 79 -6.24 21.91 1.15
CA ALA A 79 -6.99 22.53 2.24
C ALA A 79 -8.36 21.86 2.46
N GLN A 80 -9.08 21.55 1.38
CA GLN A 80 -10.37 20.84 1.44
C GLN A 80 -10.21 19.42 2.01
N ALA A 81 -9.22 18.66 1.53
CA ALA A 81 -8.95 17.33 2.06
C ALA A 81 -8.47 17.36 3.51
N GLY A 82 -7.73 18.41 3.91
CA GLY A 82 -7.31 18.65 5.28
C GLY A 82 -8.49 18.93 6.20
N ALA A 83 -9.43 19.77 5.76
CA ALA A 83 -10.67 20.04 6.49
C ALA A 83 -11.53 18.77 6.66
N ALA A 84 -11.65 17.96 5.60
CA ALA A 84 -12.35 16.66 5.67
C ALA A 84 -11.67 15.69 6.65
N ALA A 85 -10.34 15.62 6.67
CA ALA A 85 -9.61 14.80 7.65
C ALA A 85 -9.81 15.30 9.08
N ALA A 86 -9.78 16.62 9.31
CA ALA A 86 -10.04 17.22 10.62
C ALA A 86 -11.48 16.95 11.09
N GLN A 87 -12.47 17.00 10.19
CA GLN A 87 -13.85 16.66 10.50
C GLN A 87 -14.00 15.18 10.89
N ALA A 88 -13.36 14.28 10.15
CA ALA A 88 -13.38 12.86 10.47
C ALA A 88 -12.67 12.55 11.80
N GLU A 89 -11.59 13.28 12.11
CA GLU A 89 -10.86 13.15 13.37
C GLU A 89 -11.71 13.62 14.56
N ALA A 90 -12.41 14.75 14.41
CA ALA A 90 -13.38 15.23 15.38
C ALA A 90 -14.49 14.21 15.64
N ALA A 91 -15.01 13.55 14.59
CA ALA A 91 -16.03 12.52 14.73
C ALA A 91 -15.53 11.26 15.47
N VAL A 92 -14.25 10.89 15.31
CA VAL A 92 -13.63 9.82 16.12
C VAL A 92 -13.48 10.25 17.58
N ALA A 93 -13.03 11.48 17.80
CA ALA A 93 -12.86 12.04 19.14
C ALA A 93 -14.19 12.17 19.91
N GLU A 94 -15.30 12.37 19.22
CA GLU A 94 -16.65 12.40 19.81
C GLU A 94 -17.15 11.00 20.21
N GLU A 95 -16.91 9.97 19.38
CA GLU A 95 -17.40 8.61 19.65
C GLU A 95 -16.52 7.86 20.67
N GLN A 96 -15.24 8.16 20.75
CA GLN A 96 -14.30 7.42 21.61
C GLN A 96 -14.66 7.45 23.12
N PRO A 97 -15.07 8.61 23.70
CA PRO A 97 -15.60 8.66 25.06
C PRO A 97 -16.92 7.88 25.22
N SER A 98 -17.76 7.83 24.18
CA SER A 98 -19.07 7.17 24.21
C SER A 98 -18.95 5.67 24.53
N VAL A 99 -17.90 5.01 24.02
CA VAL A 99 -17.59 3.60 24.29
C VAL A 99 -17.29 3.39 25.77
N SER A 100 -16.42 4.23 26.34
CA SER A 100 -16.03 4.15 27.76
C SER A 100 -17.18 4.46 28.71
N ILE A 101 -18.00 5.47 28.35
CA ILE A 101 -19.22 5.82 29.09
C ILE A 101 -20.22 4.66 29.05
N THR A 102 -20.43 4.05 27.88
CA THR A 102 -21.33 2.90 27.72
C THR A 102 -20.83 1.70 28.53
N ALA A 103 -19.54 1.39 28.49
CA ALA A 103 -18.95 0.30 29.27
C ALA A 103 -19.15 0.52 30.79
N THR A 104 -18.93 1.76 31.26
CA THR A 104 -19.10 2.12 32.67
C THR A 104 -20.57 2.05 33.10
N SER A 105 -21.47 2.62 32.28
CA SER A 105 -22.91 2.56 32.51
C SER A 105 -23.42 1.11 32.57
N ASN A 106 -23.00 0.27 31.62
CA ASN A 106 -23.42 -1.12 31.55
C ASN A 106 -22.93 -1.92 32.76
N ARG A 107 -21.71 -1.67 33.22
CA ARG A 107 -21.18 -2.27 34.45
C ARG A 107 -22.00 -1.85 35.67
N ALA A 108 -22.37 -0.57 35.77
CA ALA A 108 -23.22 -0.07 36.84
C ALA A 108 -24.62 -0.73 36.81
N THR A 109 -25.25 -0.84 35.63
CA THR A 109 -26.55 -1.52 35.48
C THR A 109 -26.50 -2.99 35.87
N VAL A 110 -25.46 -3.73 35.45
CA VAL A 110 -25.28 -5.13 35.86
C VAL A 110 -25.08 -5.21 37.37
N LYS A 111 -24.25 -4.34 37.94
CA LYS A 111 -23.99 -4.32 39.37
C LYS A 111 -25.26 -4.04 40.18
N SER A 112 -26.08 -3.07 39.78
CA SER A 112 -27.36 -2.80 40.44
C SER A 112 -28.33 -3.99 40.36
N ALA A 113 -28.36 -4.72 39.23
CA ALA A 113 -29.18 -5.93 39.11
C ALA A 113 -28.65 -7.09 39.97
N GLU A 114 -27.33 -7.21 40.12
CA GLU A 114 -26.71 -8.17 41.05
C GLU A 114 -27.07 -7.86 42.51
N ASP A 115 -27.02 -6.58 42.88
CA ASP A 115 -27.38 -6.13 44.23
C ASP A 115 -28.88 -6.34 44.51
N GLU A 116 -29.76 -6.18 43.51
CA GLU A 116 -31.19 -6.51 43.62
C GLU A 116 -31.42 -8.00 43.87
N VAL A 117 -30.69 -8.88 43.16
CA VAL A 117 -30.74 -10.34 43.42
C VAL A 117 -30.29 -10.64 44.85
N ALA A 118 -29.15 -10.10 45.29
CA ALA A 118 -28.65 -10.32 46.65
C ALA A 118 -29.65 -9.88 47.73
N ASN A 119 -30.30 -8.73 47.55
CA ASN A 119 -31.33 -8.23 48.47
C ASN A 119 -32.58 -9.13 48.48
N THR A 120 -33.04 -9.60 47.31
CA THR A 120 -34.21 -10.48 47.23
C THR A 120 -33.94 -11.89 47.75
N GLU A 121 -32.70 -12.38 47.67
CA GLU A 121 -32.26 -13.62 48.31
C GLU A 121 -32.30 -13.51 49.84
N ALA A 122 -31.80 -12.41 50.40
CA ALA A 122 -31.88 -12.14 51.84
C ALA A 122 -33.33 -12.06 52.33
N ASP A 123 -34.21 -11.40 51.57
CA ASP A 123 -35.66 -11.36 51.84
C ASP A 123 -36.32 -12.74 51.85
N LEU A 124 -35.93 -13.61 50.91
CA LEU A 124 -36.44 -14.98 50.83
C LEU A 124 -35.95 -15.80 52.01
N GLU A 125 -34.70 -15.63 52.43
CA GLU A 125 -34.15 -16.29 53.61
C GLU A 125 -34.90 -15.85 54.89
N ALA A 126 -35.16 -14.55 55.04
CA ALA A 126 -35.95 -14.04 56.17
C ALA A 126 -37.36 -14.65 56.20
N ALA A 127 -38.04 -14.73 55.05
CA ALA A 127 -39.37 -15.36 54.96
C ALA A 127 -39.34 -16.86 55.28
N ARG A 128 -38.26 -17.58 54.92
CA ARG A 128 -38.08 -18.99 55.30
C ARG A 128 -37.91 -19.16 56.81
N ARG A 129 -37.12 -18.29 57.45
CA ARG A 129 -36.97 -18.30 58.92
C ARG A 129 -38.31 -18.03 59.63
N GLU A 130 -39.14 -17.15 59.08
CA GLU A 130 -40.48 -16.89 59.60
C GLU A 130 -41.41 -18.11 59.46
N LEU A 131 -41.33 -18.82 58.32
CA LEU A 131 -42.04 -20.09 58.12
C LEU A 131 -41.57 -21.15 59.13
N ASP A 132 -40.27 -21.28 59.37
CA ASP A 132 -39.73 -22.23 60.34
C ASP A 132 -40.24 -21.95 61.77
N GLN A 133 -40.33 -20.67 62.15
CA GLN A 133 -40.93 -20.25 63.42
C GLN A 133 -42.42 -20.59 63.50
N ALA A 134 -43.18 -20.35 62.42
CA ALA A 134 -44.59 -20.72 62.34
C ALA A 134 -44.78 -22.25 62.46
N LEU A 135 -43.93 -23.03 61.79
CA LEU A 135 -43.94 -24.49 61.86
C LEU A 135 -43.61 -25.02 63.26
N ALA A 136 -42.66 -24.39 63.96
CA ALA A 136 -42.35 -24.73 65.35
C ALA A 136 -43.52 -24.43 66.29
N THR A 137 -44.19 -23.29 66.10
CA THR A 137 -45.36 -22.87 66.88
C THR A 137 -46.55 -23.81 66.65
N ASN A 138 -46.80 -24.18 65.40
CA ASN A 138 -47.84 -25.16 65.04
C ASN A 138 -47.55 -26.53 65.68
N ARG A 139 -46.31 -27.03 65.59
CA ARG A 139 -45.91 -28.29 66.26
C ARG A 139 -46.20 -28.27 67.76
N PHE A 140 -45.88 -27.16 68.43
CA PHE A 140 -46.19 -27.00 69.86
C PHE A 140 -47.70 -27.00 70.11
N ALA A 141 -48.50 -26.26 69.32
CA ALA A 141 -49.94 -26.19 69.46
C ALA A 141 -50.62 -27.56 69.24
N GLN A 142 -50.19 -28.32 68.23
CA GLN A 142 -50.66 -29.69 67.98
C GLN A 142 -50.36 -30.62 69.15
N GLN A 143 -49.14 -30.60 69.70
CA GLN A 143 -48.79 -31.40 70.88
C GLN A 143 -49.62 -31.04 72.12
N GLN A 144 -50.04 -29.78 72.26
CA GLN A 144 -50.91 -29.35 73.36
C GLN A 144 -52.36 -29.79 73.16
N GLN A 145 -52.84 -29.78 71.91
CA GLN A 145 -54.15 -30.31 71.53
C GLN A 145 -54.21 -31.83 71.75
N GLU A 146 -53.20 -32.58 71.30
CA GLU A 146 -53.11 -34.04 71.49
C GLU A 146 -53.10 -34.42 72.98
N ARG A 147 -52.30 -33.72 73.79
CA ARG A 147 -52.29 -33.90 75.24
C ARG A 147 -53.65 -33.58 75.87
N ALA A 148 -54.32 -32.51 75.43
CA ALA A 148 -55.64 -32.17 75.92
C ALA A 148 -56.70 -33.20 75.50
N ALA A 149 -56.60 -33.78 74.30
CA ALA A 149 -57.47 -34.87 73.86
C ALA A 149 -57.34 -36.11 74.77
N GLN A 150 -56.10 -36.47 75.14
CA GLN A 150 -55.84 -37.58 76.06
C GLN A 150 -56.41 -37.31 77.46
N LEU A 151 -56.27 -36.09 77.97
CA LEU A 151 -56.78 -35.69 79.29
C LEU A 151 -58.31 -35.54 79.34
N LEU A 152 -58.93 -35.16 78.22
CA LEU A 152 -60.39 -35.16 78.07
C LEU A 152 -60.95 -36.58 78.11
N ALA A 153 -60.28 -37.53 77.44
CA ALA A 153 -60.64 -38.96 77.47
C ALA A 153 -60.54 -39.58 78.88
N SER A 154 -59.68 -39.03 79.75
CA SER A 154 -59.58 -39.40 81.16
C SER A 154 -60.48 -38.59 82.10
N ASN A 155 -61.40 -37.74 81.58
CA ASN A 155 -62.30 -36.87 82.34
C ASN A 155 -61.61 -35.86 83.28
N THR A 156 -60.35 -35.49 82.99
CA THR A 156 -59.54 -34.61 83.86
C THR A 156 -59.55 -33.13 83.45
N VAL A 157 -60.09 -32.80 82.28
CA VAL A 157 -60.08 -31.43 81.71
C VAL A 157 -61.47 -31.05 81.20
N PRO A 158 -61.96 -29.81 81.44
CA PRO A 158 -63.23 -29.33 80.90
C PRO A 158 -63.25 -29.23 79.36
N GLN A 159 -64.40 -29.48 78.74
CA GLN A 159 -64.57 -29.42 77.28
C GLN A 159 -64.18 -28.06 76.67
N ALA A 160 -64.47 -26.96 77.38
CA ALA A 160 -64.10 -25.61 76.94
C ALA A 160 -62.58 -25.40 76.79
N GLU A 161 -61.76 -26.04 77.63
CA GLU A 161 -60.29 -25.95 77.51
C GLU A 161 -59.76 -26.74 76.31
N PHE A 162 -60.39 -27.87 75.98
CA PHE A 162 -60.06 -28.63 74.77
C PHE A 162 -60.38 -27.81 73.50
N ASP A 163 -61.58 -27.23 73.44
CA ASP A 163 -62.01 -26.42 72.29
C ASP A 163 -61.11 -25.19 72.10
N GLN A 164 -60.65 -24.57 73.19
CA GLN A 164 -59.68 -23.47 73.16
C GLN A 164 -58.34 -23.90 72.56
N ARG A 165 -57.80 -25.07 72.96
CA ARG A 165 -56.53 -25.59 72.43
C ARG A 165 -56.66 -26.06 70.98
N SER A 166 -57.79 -26.64 70.60
CA SER A 166 -58.09 -27.00 69.21
C SER A 166 -58.12 -25.75 68.33
N SER A 167 -58.85 -24.72 68.74
CA SER A 167 -58.90 -23.44 68.02
C SER A 167 -57.51 -22.78 67.91
N ALA A 168 -56.68 -22.89 68.96
CA ALA A 168 -55.31 -22.41 68.92
C ALA A 168 -54.42 -23.16 67.91
N ALA A 169 -54.62 -24.48 67.75
CA ALA A 169 -53.94 -25.28 66.73
C ALA A 169 -54.38 -24.90 65.31
N ASP A 170 -55.68 -24.67 65.09
CA ASP A 170 -56.21 -24.22 63.80
C ASP A 170 -55.67 -22.84 63.39
N VAL A 171 -55.58 -21.91 64.35
CA VAL A 171 -54.94 -20.59 64.13
C VAL A 171 -53.46 -20.75 63.79
N ALA A 172 -52.73 -21.65 64.47
CA ALA A 172 -51.33 -21.89 64.18
C ALA A 172 -51.12 -22.54 62.80
N LEU A 173 -52.02 -23.43 62.38
CA LEU A 173 -52.01 -24.01 61.03
C LEU A 173 -52.28 -22.94 59.95
N ALA A 174 -53.24 -22.05 60.18
CA ALA A 174 -53.51 -20.93 59.29
C ALA A 174 -52.30 -19.97 59.20
N ALA A 175 -51.57 -19.76 60.31
CA ALA A 175 -50.34 -18.98 60.33
C ALA A 175 -49.23 -19.61 59.46
N VAL A 176 -49.07 -20.94 59.49
CA VAL A 176 -48.14 -21.66 58.59
C VAL A 176 -48.52 -21.48 57.13
N ALA A 177 -49.80 -21.64 56.78
CA ALA A 177 -50.27 -21.44 55.41
C ALA A 177 -49.99 -20.01 54.92
N SER A 178 -50.19 -19.01 55.77
CA SER A 178 -49.87 -17.61 55.49
C SER A 178 -48.36 -17.38 55.29
N ALA A 179 -47.51 -17.95 56.16
CA ALA A 179 -46.06 -17.87 56.03
C ALA A 179 -45.55 -18.57 54.77
N GLN A 180 -46.13 -19.71 54.40
CA GLN A 180 -45.81 -20.40 53.15
C GLN A 180 -46.11 -19.52 51.93
N LYS A 181 -47.26 -18.84 51.91
CA LYS A 181 -47.59 -17.89 50.83
C LYS A 181 -46.61 -16.72 50.76
N ARG A 182 -46.09 -16.24 51.90
CA ARG A 182 -45.02 -15.23 51.91
C ARG A 182 -43.74 -15.76 51.26
N VAL A 183 -43.33 -16.99 51.57
CA VAL A 183 -42.17 -17.63 50.92
C VAL A 183 -42.37 -17.76 49.41
N ASP A 184 -43.55 -18.22 48.96
CA ASP A 184 -43.85 -18.37 47.54
C ASP A 184 -43.80 -17.01 46.81
N GLN A 185 -44.36 -15.95 47.42
CA GLN A 185 -44.30 -14.59 46.90
C GLN A 185 -42.86 -14.07 46.80
N ARG A 186 -42.02 -14.28 47.81
CA ARG A 186 -40.59 -13.87 47.78
C ARG A 186 -39.79 -14.66 46.76
N ARG A 187 -40.08 -15.96 46.59
CA ARG A 187 -39.47 -16.81 45.57
C ARG A 187 -39.80 -16.32 44.16
N ALA A 188 -41.06 -15.94 43.91
CA ALA A 188 -41.44 -15.35 42.63
C ALA A 188 -40.71 -14.03 42.36
N ARG A 189 -40.54 -13.18 43.38
CA ARG A 189 -39.74 -11.94 43.26
C ARG A 189 -38.28 -12.21 42.93
N LEU A 190 -37.65 -13.19 43.59
CA LEU A 190 -36.28 -13.60 43.27
C LEU A 190 -36.16 -14.07 41.82
N GLN A 191 -37.11 -14.86 41.31
CA GLN A 191 -37.11 -15.30 39.92
C GLN A 191 -37.18 -14.11 38.94
N THR A 192 -37.99 -13.09 39.25
CA THR A 192 -38.04 -11.88 38.42
C THR A 192 -36.75 -11.05 38.49
N ALA A 193 -36.09 -10.96 39.64
CA ALA A 193 -34.80 -10.27 39.79
C ALA A 193 -33.69 -11.00 39.03
N GLN A 194 -33.66 -12.34 39.08
CA GLN A 194 -32.73 -13.15 38.31
C GLN A 194 -32.92 -12.98 36.80
N ALA A 195 -34.17 -12.92 36.32
CA ALA A 195 -34.46 -12.65 34.90
C ALA A 195 -33.93 -11.29 34.45
N ARG A 196 -34.12 -10.24 35.26
CA ARG A 196 -33.55 -8.89 35.01
C ARG A 196 -32.03 -8.90 34.96
N LEU A 197 -31.37 -9.65 35.85
CA LEU A 197 -29.91 -9.79 35.83
C LEU A 197 -29.41 -10.45 34.54
N VAL A 198 -30.07 -11.53 34.09
CA VAL A 198 -29.72 -12.21 32.84
C VAL A 198 -29.90 -11.28 31.64
N GLU A 199 -30.96 -10.50 31.62
CA GLU A 199 -31.20 -9.48 30.59
C GLU A 199 -30.11 -8.40 30.60
N ALA A 200 -29.79 -7.83 31.77
CA ALA A 200 -28.74 -6.83 31.91
C ALA A 200 -27.37 -7.36 31.46
N ARG A 201 -27.02 -8.59 31.85
CA ARG A 201 -25.77 -9.26 31.43
C ARG A 201 -25.73 -9.56 29.94
N SER A 202 -26.87 -9.81 29.31
CA SER A 202 -26.96 -10.10 27.87
C SER A 202 -26.92 -8.85 27.01
N ASN A 203 -27.54 -7.76 27.47
CA ASN A 203 -27.63 -6.50 26.73
C ASN A 203 -26.35 -5.66 26.84
N ALA A 204 -25.67 -5.70 27.99
CA ALA A 204 -24.42 -4.98 28.23
C ALA A 204 -23.33 -5.19 27.15
N PRO A 205 -22.94 -6.43 26.78
CA PRO A 205 -21.93 -6.65 25.75
C PRO A 205 -22.44 -6.28 24.36
N ARG A 206 -23.74 -6.49 24.05
CA ARG A 206 -24.32 -6.16 22.74
C ARG A 206 -24.27 -4.66 22.46
N GLN A 207 -24.56 -3.84 23.46
CA GLN A 207 -24.48 -2.39 23.34
C GLN A 207 -23.02 -1.92 23.19
N LEU A 208 -22.08 -2.55 23.91
CA LEU A 208 -20.67 -2.23 23.79
C LEU A 208 -20.13 -2.56 22.39
N VAL A 209 -20.40 -3.77 21.88
CA VAL A 209 -20.02 -4.19 20.52
C VAL A 209 -20.61 -3.25 19.47
N ALA A 210 -21.86 -2.81 19.63
CA ALA A 210 -22.47 -1.86 18.71
C ALA A 210 -21.76 -0.49 18.71
N ARG A 211 -21.31 -0.01 19.89
CA ARG A 211 -20.55 1.24 20.02
C ARG A 211 -19.12 1.11 19.47
N GLU A 212 -18.45 0.00 19.74
CA GLU A 212 -17.13 -0.31 19.18
C GLU A 212 -17.17 -0.42 17.65
N ALA A 213 -18.20 -1.05 17.10
CA ALA A 213 -18.43 -1.11 15.65
C ALA A 213 -18.63 0.30 15.07
N GLY A 214 -19.40 1.15 15.76
CA GLY A 214 -19.54 2.57 15.40
C GLY A 214 -18.21 3.31 15.36
N LEU A 215 -17.38 3.14 16.39
CA LEU A 215 -16.04 3.73 16.46
C LEU A 215 -15.14 3.24 15.32
N SER A 216 -15.15 1.94 15.02
CA SER A 216 -14.39 1.36 13.92
C SER A 216 -14.77 1.97 12.56
N VAL A 217 -16.07 2.20 12.31
CA VAL A 217 -16.54 2.90 11.10
C VAL A 217 -16.02 4.34 11.05
N ARG A 218 -16.03 5.07 12.17
CA ARG A 218 -15.46 6.43 12.23
C ARG A 218 -13.95 6.44 11.97
N GLN A 219 -13.22 5.47 12.52
CA GLN A 219 -11.79 5.30 12.28
C GLN A 219 -11.49 5.00 10.80
N ALA A 220 -12.25 4.11 10.17
CA ALA A 220 -12.11 3.81 8.74
C ALA A 220 -12.36 5.07 7.88
N ASN A 221 -13.37 5.88 8.24
CA ASN A 221 -13.64 7.14 7.54
C ASN A 221 -12.49 8.16 7.72
N LEU A 222 -11.87 8.22 8.90
CA LEU A 222 -10.68 9.03 9.14
C LEU A 222 -9.50 8.57 8.29
N GLU A 223 -9.27 7.27 8.19
CA GLU A 223 -8.20 6.72 7.33
C GLU A 223 -8.42 7.05 5.86
N LEU A 224 -9.67 6.95 5.37
CA LEU A 224 -10.05 7.36 4.02
C LEU A 224 -9.77 8.85 3.79
N ALA A 225 -10.20 9.72 4.71
CA ALA A 225 -9.97 11.17 4.60
C ALA A 225 -8.48 11.51 4.63
N ARG A 226 -7.68 10.85 5.48
CA ARG A 226 -6.22 10.99 5.52
C ARG A 226 -5.55 10.50 4.23
N ALA A 227 -6.07 9.43 3.61
CA ALA A 227 -5.57 8.96 2.32
C ALA A 227 -5.85 9.97 1.20
N GLN A 228 -7.04 10.59 1.19
CA GLN A 228 -7.38 11.66 0.26
C GLN A 228 -6.48 12.89 0.45
N LEU A 229 -6.20 13.28 1.70
CA LEU A 229 -5.24 14.35 2.01
C LEU A 229 -3.84 14.03 1.46
N ARG A 230 -3.34 12.81 1.69
CA ARG A 230 -2.05 12.38 1.13
C ARG A 230 -2.03 12.45 -0.39
N GLN A 231 -3.10 12.03 -1.05
CA GLN A 231 -3.20 12.11 -2.51
C GLN A 231 -3.16 13.57 -3.00
N ALA A 232 -3.88 14.47 -2.34
CA ALA A 232 -3.86 15.90 -2.67
C ALA A 232 -2.46 16.50 -2.47
N GLN A 233 -1.76 16.14 -1.39
CA GLN A 233 -0.39 16.58 -1.11
C GLN A 233 0.61 16.05 -2.15
N LEU A 234 0.47 14.80 -2.59
CA LEU A 234 1.29 14.25 -3.67
C LEU A 234 1.06 14.98 -4.98
N ASN A 235 -0.19 15.29 -5.32
CA ASN A 235 -0.52 16.06 -6.51
C ASN A 235 0.09 17.47 -6.46
N LEU A 236 0.03 18.13 -5.30
CA LEU A 236 0.72 19.41 -5.07
C LEU A 236 2.24 19.28 -5.25
N GLY A 237 2.85 18.19 -4.75
CA GLY A 237 4.26 17.90 -4.98
C GLY A 237 4.62 17.72 -6.46
N TYR A 238 3.73 17.10 -7.24
CA TYR A 238 3.91 16.91 -8.68
C TYR A 238 3.74 18.17 -9.52
N ALA A 239 3.26 19.28 -8.95
CA ALA A 239 3.30 20.58 -9.62
C ALA A 239 4.74 21.07 -9.87
N LYS A 240 5.70 20.56 -9.09
CA LYS A 240 7.13 20.80 -9.27
C LYS A 240 7.74 19.64 -10.03
N VAL A 241 7.93 19.84 -11.33
CA VAL A 241 8.52 18.82 -12.20
C VAL A 241 10.05 18.89 -12.08
N VAL A 242 10.63 17.82 -11.55
CA VAL A 242 12.08 17.71 -11.29
C VAL A 242 12.76 16.73 -12.26
N ALA A 243 14.08 16.88 -12.43
CA ALA A 243 14.89 15.95 -13.21
C ALA A 243 14.97 14.56 -12.54
N PRO A 244 14.61 13.47 -13.25
CA PRO A 244 14.66 12.11 -12.67
C PRO A 244 16.09 11.55 -12.53
N VAL A 245 17.03 12.04 -13.34
CA VAL A 245 18.42 11.59 -13.44
C VAL A 245 19.33 12.77 -13.82
N ASP A 246 20.64 12.60 -13.68
CA ASP A 246 21.63 13.58 -14.13
C ASP A 246 21.74 13.55 -15.67
N GLY A 247 21.80 14.71 -16.31
CA GLY A 247 21.82 14.75 -17.77
C GLY A 247 21.86 16.14 -18.37
N ILE A 248 21.64 16.22 -19.66
CA ILE A 248 21.53 17.46 -20.43
C ILE A 248 20.14 17.55 -21.04
N ILE A 249 19.49 18.71 -20.90
CA ILE A 249 18.21 19.00 -21.53
C ILE A 249 18.40 19.03 -23.04
N GLY A 250 17.75 18.11 -23.76
CA GLY A 250 17.85 18.00 -25.22
C GLY A 250 16.92 18.99 -25.91
N LYS A 251 15.61 18.73 -25.85
CA LYS A 251 14.59 19.60 -26.43
C LYS A 251 13.51 19.91 -25.41
N ARG A 252 13.27 21.20 -25.20
CA ARG A 252 12.14 21.75 -24.46
C ARG A 252 10.93 21.89 -25.39
N SER A 253 9.81 21.30 -24.97
CA SER A 253 8.54 21.31 -25.72
C SER A 253 7.44 22.10 -25.01
N VAL A 254 7.76 22.82 -23.92
CA VAL A 254 6.81 23.54 -23.08
C VAL A 254 7.25 24.99 -22.84
N ASN A 255 6.31 25.93 -22.90
CA ASN A 255 6.50 27.35 -22.63
C ASN A 255 5.68 27.82 -21.43
N VAL A 256 6.06 28.96 -20.87
CA VAL A 256 5.28 29.65 -19.84
C VAL A 256 3.91 30.03 -20.41
N GLY A 257 2.84 29.73 -19.68
CA GLY A 257 1.46 29.91 -20.10
C GLY A 257 0.82 28.68 -20.77
N ASP A 258 1.60 27.66 -21.13
CA ASP A 258 1.06 26.44 -21.72
C ASP A 258 0.24 25.65 -20.68
N ARG A 259 -0.88 25.09 -21.12
CA ARG A 259 -1.67 24.16 -20.32
C ARG A 259 -1.24 22.74 -20.61
N VAL A 260 -0.79 22.03 -19.58
CA VAL A 260 -0.28 20.66 -19.70
C VAL A 260 -1.27 19.64 -19.16
N GLN A 261 -1.28 18.45 -19.76
CA GLN A 261 -2.06 17.29 -19.31
C GLN A 261 -1.16 16.20 -18.71
N PRO A 262 -1.69 15.33 -17.83
CA PRO A 262 -0.96 14.16 -17.35
C PRO A 262 -0.44 13.30 -18.50
N GLY A 263 0.83 12.91 -18.44
CA GLY A 263 1.51 12.12 -19.47
C GLY A 263 2.07 12.93 -20.63
N GLN A 264 1.75 14.22 -20.75
CA GLN A 264 2.31 15.08 -21.79
C GLN A 264 3.81 15.26 -21.56
N GLN A 265 4.61 14.96 -22.59
CA GLN A 265 6.05 15.17 -22.59
C GLN A 265 6.37 16.68 -22.62
N LEU A 266 7.09 17.15 -21.62
CA LEU A 266 7.50 18.55 -21.46
C LEU A 266 8.89 18.79 -22.05
N MET A 267 9.79 17.83 -21.88
CA MET A 267 11.16 17.90 -22.40
C MET A 267 11.80 16.52 -22.53
N SER A 268 12.89 16.44 -23.29
CA SER A 268 13.78 15.27 -23.32
C SER A 268 15.06 15.56 -22.54
N LEU A 269 15.49 14.58 -21.75
CA LEU A 269 16.73 14.60 -20.97
C LEU A 269 17.64 13.49 -21.47
N THR A 270 18.83 13.83 -21.94
CA THR A 270 19.86 12.85 -22.29
C THR A 270 20.70 12.55 -21.06
N GLN A 271 20.77 11.28 -20.66
CA GLN A 271 21.47 10.87 -19.43
C GLN A 271 23.00 10.97 -19.59
N ASN A 272 23.68 11.40 -18.54
CA ASN A 272 25.15 11.39 -18.50
C ASN A 272 25.65 10.00 -18.05
N GLY A 273 26.60 9.41 -18.79
CA GLY A 273 27.34 8.21 -18.35
C GLY A 273 27.39 7.09 -19.38
N GLU A 274 26.32 6.30 -19.52
CA GLU A 274 26.31 5.12 -20.39
C GLU A 274 26.03 5.48 -21.85
N LEU A 275 27.10 5.71 -22.60
CA LEU A 275 27.08 5.84 -24.06
C LEU A 275 27.49 4.53 -24.72
N TRP A 276 26.85 4.20 -25.82
CA TRP A 276 27.23 3.10 -26.69
C TRP A 276 27.22 3.56 -28.14
N VAL A 277 27.80 2.76 -29.01
CA VAL A 277 27.77 3.00 -30.45
C VAL A 277 26.91 1.93 -31.07
N THR A 278 25.92 2.35 -31.85
CA THR A 278 25.13 1.45 -32.68
C THR A 278 25.75 1.45 -34.06
N ALA A 279 26.36 0.33 -34.43
CA ALA A 279 27.15 0.19 -35.64
C ALA A 279 26.52 -0.84 -36.57
N ASN A 280 26.13 -0.42 -37.75
CA ASN A 280 25.51 -1.27 -38.75
C ASN A 280 26.61 -1.98 -39.56
N PHE A 281 26.84 -3.25 -39.29
CA PHE A 281 27.76 -4.09 -40.06
C PHE A 281 26.99 -4.86 -41.13
N ARG A 282 27.62 -5.10 -42.28
CA ARG A 282 27.06 -6.00 -43.31
C ARG A 282 26.96 -7.40 -42.75
N GLU A 283 25.93 -8.16 -43.14
CA GLU A 283 25.74 -9.56 -42.73
C GLU A 283 27.01 -10.41 -42.94
N THR A 284 27.78 -10.15 -44.00
CA THR A 284 29.06 -10.82 -44.28
C THR A 284 30.19 -10.49 -43.31
N GLN A 285 30.13 -9.35 -42.61
CA GLN A 285 31.17 -8.89 -41.69
C GLN A 285 30.98 -9.45 -40.27
N ILE A 286 29.78 -9.96 -39.96
CA ILE A 286 29.44 -10.44 -38.61
C ILE A 286 29.85 -11.91 -38.39
N GLU A 287 30.18 -12.66 -39.46
CA GLU A 287 30.49 -14.10 -39.40
C GLU A 287 31.50 -14.48 -38.29
N ARG A 288 32.51 -13.62 -38.05
CA ARG A 288 33.57 -13.83 -37.04
C ARG A 288 33.46 -12.91 -35.82
N MET A 289 32.39 -12.12 -35.75
CA MET A 289 32.14 -11.23 -34.62
C MET A 289 31.51 -11.99 -33.46
N GLN A 290 31.96 -11.71 -32.25
CA GLN A 290 31.44 -12.31 -31.02
C GLN A 290 31.32 -11.26 -29.91
N GLN A 291 30.38 -11.46 -28.99
CA GLN A 291 30.25 -10.64 -27.80
C GLN A 291 31.55 -10.65 -26.99
N GLY A 292 31.97 -9.49 -26.49
CA GLY A 292 33.19 -9.29 -25.71
C GLY A 292 34.45 -8.99 -26.53
N GLN A 293 34.39 -8.98 -27.86
CA GLN A 293 35.50 -8.54 -28.70
C GLN A 293 35.81 -7.05 -28.49
N GLN A 294 37.10 -6.70 -28.58
CA GLN A 294 37.56 -5.31 -28.46
C GLN A 294 37.26 -4.52 -29.73
N ALA A 295 36.78 -3.29 -29.57
CA ALA A 295 36.50 -2.36 -30.64
C ALA A 295 37.17 -1.01 -30.35
N SER A 296 37.72 -0.38 -31.38
CA SER A 296 38.16 1.01 -31.35
C SER A 296 37.14 1.84 -32.11
N VAL A 297 36.58 2.89 -31.51
CA VAL A 297 35.58 3.75 -32.14
C VAL A 297 36.18 5.12 -32.36
N HIS A 298 36.36 5.50 -33.62
CA HIS A 298 36.68 6.88 -33.96
C HIS A 298 35.41 7.72 -33.98
N VAL A 299 35.41 8.90 -33.35
CA VAL A 299 34.26 9.82 -33.38
C VAL A 299 34.66 11.11 -34.10
N ASP A 300 34.08 11.33 -35.28
CA ASP A 300 34.45 12.41 -36.20
C ASP A 300 34.39 13.81 -35.56
N ALA A 301 33.40 14.02 -34.68
CA ALA A 301 33.18 15.31 -34.02
C ALA A 301 34.29 15.72 -33.04
N ILE A 302 35.08 14.75 -32.55
CA ILE A 302 36.14 14.96 -31.55
C ILE A 302 37.52 14.57 -32.11
N ASP A 303 37.57 13.94 -33.30
CA ASP A 303 38.79 13.43 -33.95
C ASP A 303 39.63 12.57 -32.98
N ARG A 304 38.95 11.63 -32.30
CA ARG A 304 39.55 10.79 -31.26
C ARG A 304 38.99 9.37 -31.26
N ASP A 305 39.88 8.43 -30.96
CA ASP A 305 39.55 7.02 -30.77
C ASP A 305 39.16 6.72 -29.32
N TYR A 306 38.07 5.98 -29.15
CA TYR A 306 37.57 5.48 -27.88
C TYR A 306 37.56 3.95 -27.86
N GLU A 307 38.04 3.37 -26.77
CA GLU A 307 38.00 1.92 -26.58
C GLU A 307 36.58 1.46 -26.16
N GLY A 308 36.12 0.39 -26.78
CA GLY A 308 34.83 -0.23 -26.49
C GLY A 308 34.88 -1.76 -26.61
N VAL A 309 33.77 -2.39 -26.27
CA VAL A 309 33.57 -3.83 -26.39
C VAL A 309 32.25 -4.12 -27.09
N VAL A 310 32.23 -5.16 -27.92
CA VAL A 310 30.98 -5.65 -28.53
C VAL A 310 30.08 -6.18 -27.41
N ASP A 311 28.94 -5.52 -27.21
CA ASP A 311 27.99 -5.84 -26.15
C ASP A 311 26.91 -6.81 -26.66
N SER A 312 26.25 -6.49 -27.77
CA SER A 312 25.16 -7.32 -28.29
C SER A 312 24.93 -7.14 -29.79
N PHE A 313 24.34 -8.14 -30.42
CA PHE A 313 23.84 -8.07 -31.80
C PHE A 313 22.32 -7.86 -31.79
N ALA A 314 21.79 -7.02 -32.67
CA ALA A 314 20.35 -6.83 -32.79
C ALA A 314 19.67 -8.11 -33.31
N GLY A 315 18.47 -8.40 -32.80
CA GLY A 315 17.68 -9.58 -33.20
C GLY A 315 17.07 -9.51 -34.60
N ALA A 316 17.09 -8.34 -35.25
CA ALA A 316 16.69 -8.15 -36.64
C ALA A 316 17.45 -6.97 -37.30
N THR A 317 17.35 -6.86 -38.62
CA THR A 317 17.99 -5.79 -39.41
C THR A 317 17.28 -4.45 -39.20
N GLY A 318 18.00 -3.33 -39.34
CA GLY A 318 17.42 -1.99 -39.19
C GLY A 318 16.24 -1.72 -40.13
N SER A 319 16.23 -2.34 -41.32
CA SER A 319 15.14 -2.30 -42.29
C SER A 319 13.83 -2.92 -41.79
N ARG A 320 13.88 -3.90 -40.88
CA ARG A 320 12.70 -4.57 -40.31
C ARG A 320 12.15 -3.86 -39.08
N TYR A 321 12.96 -3.05 -38.39
CA TYR A 321 12.52 -2.20 -37.26
C TYR A 321 11.99 -0.82 -37.69
N SER A 322 12.13 -0.46 -38.97
CA SER A 322 11.59 0.80 -39.50
C SER A 322 10.06 0.79 -39.56
N LEU A 323 9.44 1.91 -39.17
CA LEU A 323 8.00 2.16 -39.36
C LEU A 323 7.59 2.15 -40.84
N LEU A 324 8.54 2.44 -41.73
CA LEU A 324 8.38 2.40 -43.19
C LEU A 324 9.56 1.59 -43.78
N PRO A 325 9.42 0.26 -43.94
CA PRO A 325 10.47 -0.54 -44.56
C PRO A 325 10.58 -0.22 -46.05
N PRO A 326 11.79 -0.20 -46.63
CA PRO A 326 11.96 -0.04 -48.07
C PRO A 326 11.39 -1.27 -48.79
N GLU A 327 10.32 -1.07 -49.56
CA GLU A 327 9.76 -2.08 -50.47
C GLU A 327 10.55 -2.05 -51.79
N ASN A 328 11.19 -3.15 -52.16
CA ASN A 328 11.87 -3.27 -53.46
C ASN A 328 10.82 -3.39 -54.57
N ALA A 329 10.42 -2.24 -55.13
CA ALA A 329 9.41 -2.15 -56.18
C ALA A 329 9.96 -2.51 -57.57
N SER A 330 10.37 -3.77 -57.78
CA SER A 330 10.43 -4.39 -59.13
C SER A 330 10.61 -5.88 -58.93
N GLY A 331 9.86 -6.72 -59.66
CA GLY A 331 9.83 -8.19 -59.53
C GLY A 331 11.14 -8.94 -59.85
N ASN A 332 12.30 -8.30 -59.73
CA ASN A 332 13.61 -8.93 -59.80
C ASN A 332 14.17 -9.11 -58.38
N TYR A 333 14.32 -10.36 -57.93
CA TYR A 333 14.98 -10.70 -56.67
C TYR A 333 16.50 -10.46 -56.77
N VAL A 334 16.93 -9.23 -56.48
CA VAL A 334 18.35 -8.91 -56.30
C VAL A 334 18.70 -9.10 -54.82
N LYS A 335 19.75 -9.90 -54.52
CA LYS A 335 20.26 -10.07 -53.15
C LYS A 335 20.84 -8.74 -52.66
N VAL A 336 20.10 -8.03 -51.82
CA VAL A 336 20.59 -6.81 -51.16
C VAL A 336 21.26 -7.20 -49.85
N VAL A 337 22.50 -6.75 -49.65
CA VAL A 337 23.23 -6.97 -48.40
C VAL A 337 22.50 -6.28 -47.27
N GLN A 338 22.05 -7.05 -46.29
CA GLN A 338 21.41 -6.48 -45.11
C GLN A 338 22.47 -6.02 -44.11
N ARG A 339 22.14 -4.96 -43.37
CA ARG A 339 22.96 -4.45 -42.27
C ARG A 339 22.31 -4.83 -40.95
N ILE A 340 23.10 -5.42 -40.06
CA ILE A 340 22.66 -5.82 -38.73
C ILE A 340 23.32 -4.87 -37.73
N PRO A 341 22.52 -4.16 -36.92
CA PRO A 341 23.05 -3.29 -35.88
C PRO A 341 23.79 -4.10 -34.80
N VAL A 342 25.03 -3.69 -34.52
CA VAL A 342 25.88 -4.21 -33.45
C VAL A 342 26.06 -3.11 -32.42
N ARG A 343 25.75 -3.41 -31.16
CA ARG A 343 25.92 -2.50 -30.04
C ARG A 343 27.33 -2.64 -29.48
N ILE A 344 28.09 -1.55 -29.47
CA ILE A 344 29.44 -1.47 -28.91
C ILE A 344 29.40 -0.58 -27.67
N LYS A 345 29.61 -1.15 -26.48
CA LYS A 345 29.65 -0.38 -25.23
C LYS A 345 31.00 0.32 -25.08
N LEU A 346 31.00 1.63 -24.91
CA LEU A 346 32.23 2.40 -24.67
C LEU A 346 32.72 2.20 -23.24
N ARG A 347 34.03 2.04 -23.07
CA ARG A 347 34.65 1.77 -21.75
C ARG A 347 34.79 3.07 -20.96
N SER A 348 34.17 3.18 -19.78
CA SER A 348 34.12 4.43 -19.01
C SER A 348 35.51 4.95 -18.57
N GLY A 349 35.62 6.26 -18.36
CA GLY A 349 36.82 6.91 -17.79
C GLY A 349 37.88 7.36 -18.80
N GLN A 350 37.54 7.40 -20.09
CA GLN A 350 38.43 7.93 -21.13
C GLN A 350 38.31 9.46 -21.23
N ALA A 351 39.38 10.12 -21.67
CA ALA A 351 39.41 11.58 -21.80
C ALA A 351 38.32 12.10 -22.75
N GLU A 352 37.68 13.22 -22.39
CA GLU A 352 36.67 13.91 -23.21
C GLU A 352 35.38 13.13 -23.51
N MET A 353 35.11 12.02 -22.82
CA MET A 353 33.81 11.34 -22.91
C MET A 353 32.63 12.25 -22.58
N GLU A 354 32.82 13.25 -21.72
CA GLU A 354 31.81 14.25 -21.37
C GLU A 354 31.37 15.13 -22.55
N ARG A 355 32.10 15.12 -23.67
CA ARG A 355 31.76 15.85 -24.90
C ARG A 355 30.96 14.99 -25.89
N LEU A 356 30.96 13.68 -25.74
CA LEU A 356 30.19 12.78 -26.61
C LEU A 356 28.68 13.02 -26.41
N ARG A 357 27.94 13.05 -27.51
CA ARG A 357 26.49 13.20 -27.51
C ARG A 357 25.85 12.12 -28.38
N PRO A 358 24.67 11.61 -28.01
CA PRO A 358 23.88 10.78 -28.91
C PRO A 358 23.62 11.49 -30.24
N GLY A 359 23.73 10.77 -31.34
CA GLY A 359 23.61 11.27 -32.71
C GLY A 359 24.92 11.67 -33.38
N MET A 360 26.07 11.61 -32.69
CA MET A 360 27.38 11.83 -33.34
C MET A 360 27.75 10.64 -34.23
N SER A 361 28.24 10.90 -35.44
CA SER A 361 28.79 9.88 -36.33
C SER A 361 30.05 9.25 -35.75
N ALA A 362 30.22 7.95 -35.99
CA ALA A 362 31.36 7.21 -35.51
C ALA A 362 31.80 6.13 -36.52
N GLU A 363 33.09 5.81 -36.54
CA GLU A 363 33.68 4.75 -37.34
C GLU A 363 34.30 3.69 -36.41
N PRO A 364 33.56 2.62 -36.06
CA PRO A 364 34.07 1.54 -35.22
C PRO A 364 34.88 0.52 -36.03
N LYS A 365 36.01 0.11 -35.46
CA LYS A 365 36.89 -0.96 -35.92
C LYS A 365 36.90 -2.07 -34.88
N VAL A 366 36.25 -3.19 -35.19
CA VAL A 366 36.12 -4.35 -34.29
C VAL A 366 37.20 -5.37 -34.61
N ARG A 367 37.91 -5.85 -33.58
CA ARG A 367 38.93 -6.89 -33.75
C ARG A 367 38.29 -8.28 -33.80
N VAL A 368 38.30 -8.89 -34.97
CA VAL A 368 37.80 -10.27 -35.21
C VAL A 368 38.93 -11.29 -35.10
N ARG A 369 38.60 -12.54 -34.74
CA ARG A 369 39.56 -13.63 -34.53
C ARG A 369 39.76 -14.50 -35.75
#